data_AF-A0A9Q0MTV2-F1
#
_entry.id   AF-A0A9Q0MTV2-F1
#
_cell.length_a   1.000
_cell.length_b   1.000
_cell.length_c   1.000
_cell.angle_alpha   90.00
_cell.angle_beta   90.00
_cell.angle_gamma   90.00
#
_symmetry.space_group_name_H-M   'P 1'
#
loop_
_entity.id
_entity.type
_entity.pdbx_description
1 polymer ?
#
loop_
_entity_poly.entity_id
_entity_poly.type
_entity_poly.pdbx_seq_one_letter_code
_entity_poly.pdbx_strand_id
1 'polypeptide(L)'
;ATPAAATPTTPSGSTRQSAKSGGSSSRRAKRAGSNVFSMFSQKQVAEFKEAFQLMDQDKDGVIGKNDLRATFDAVGKLTNDKELEEMLGEASGPINFTQLLTLFAKRMAGSGATDDDDVVIDAFKKFDVDGLIDGDKLRHLLMTFGQKFTANEVDDAYDQ
;
A
#
# COMPACT_ATOMS: atom_id res chain seq x y z
N ALA A 1 24.52 -80.96 41.35
CA ALA A 1 25.63 -80.03 41.61
C ALA A 1 25.49 -78.85 40.64
N THR A 2 25.42 -77.63 41.16
CA THR A 2 25.69 -76.37 40.43
C THR A 2 27.15 -76.36 39.93
N PRO A 3 27.67 -75.42 39.09
CA PRO A 3 27.12 -74.09 38.72
C PRO A 3 27.43 -73.58 37.26
N ALA A 4 27.07 -72.31 37.03
CA ALA A 4 27.84 -71.26 36.32
C ALA A 4 27.71 -71.02 34.80
N ALA A 5 27.24 -69.78 34.52
CA ALA A 5 27.76 -68.77 33.59
C ALA A 5 27.66 -68.95 32.06
N ALA A 6 26.91 -68.05 31.42
CA ALA A 6 27.33 -67.36 30.18
C ALA A 6 26.47 -66.10 29.91
N THR A 7 27.13 -65.11 29.31
CA THR A 7 26.83 -63.69 29.09
C THR A 7 25.89 -63.38 27.91
N PRO A 8 25.43 -62.12 27.76
CA PRO A 8 24.38 -61.72 26.81
C PRO A 8 24.92 -61.38 25.40
N THR A 9 24.12 -61.63 24.38
CA THR A 9 24.36 -61.23 22.98
C THR A 9 23.32 -60.21 22.53
N THR A 10 23.80 -59.08 22.01
CA THR A 10 23.06 -58.02 21.31
C THR A 10 22.53 -58.48 19.95
N PRO A 11 21.50 -57.80 19.41
CA PRO A 11 21.74 -56.99 18.20
C PRO A 11 21.07 -55.61 18.33
N SER A 12 21.79 -54.52 18.11
CA SER A 12 22.06 -53.87 16.82
C SER A 12 20.78 -53.49 16.06
N GLY A 13 20.27 -52.29 16.37
CA GLY A 13 19.27 -51.55 15.60
C GLY A 13 19.75 -50.11 15.47
N SER A 14 19.99 -49.68 14.24
CA SER A 14 20.65 -48.42 13.88
C SER A 14 19.62 -47.31 13.61
N THR A 15 20.05 -46.05 13.89
CA THR A 15 19.59 -44.80 13.23
C THR A 15 18.28 -44.20 13.79
N ARG A 16 18.17 -42.95 14.28
CA ARG A 16 18.81 -41.67 13.88
C ARG A 16 18.61 -40.58 14.96
N GLN A 17 19.58 -39.67 15.03
CA GLN A 17 19.66 -38.45 15.85
C GLN A 17 18.51 -37.46 15.65
N SER A 18 18.16 -36.67 16.68
CA SER A 18 18.46 -35.22 16.73
C SER A 18 17.89 -34.52 17.98
N ALA A 19 18.68 -33.57 18.45
CA ALA A 19 18.61 -32.87 19.73
C ALA A 19 17.39 -31.95 19.93
N LYS A 20 17.03 -31.79 21.21
CA LYS A 20 16.06 -30.81 21.73
C LYS A 20 16.82 -29.71 22.48
N SER A 21 16.25 -28.51 22.47
CA SER A 21 16.60 -27.29 23.21
C SER A 21 17.60 -26.33 22.55
N GLY A 22 17.07 -25.52 21.63
CA GLY A 22 17.63 -24.22 21.28
C GLY A 22 16.57 -23.16 21.57
N GLY A 23 16.82 -22.29 22.56
CA GLY A 23 16.00 -21.12 22.82
C GLY A 23 16.01 -20.19 21.61
N SER A 24 14.86 -20.04 20.97
CA SER A 24 14.69 -19.03 19.92
C SER A 24 14.19 -17.76 20.58
N SER A 25 15.15 -16.90 20.91
CA SER A 25 14.91 -15.48 21.15
C SER A 25 13.98 -14.97 20.07
N SER A 26 12.79 -14.54 20.49
CA SER A 26 11.83 -13.81 19.67
C SER A 26 12.58 -12.74 18.88
N ARG A 27 12.88 -13.04 17.61
CA ARG A 27 13.10 -12.01 16.62
C ARG A 27 11.73 -11.38 16.49
N ARG A 28 11.50 -10.36 17.29
CA ARG A 28 10.45 -9.37 17.05
C ARG A 28 10.82 -8.76 15.72
N ALA A 29 10.34 -9.39 14.65
CA ALA A 29 10.19 -8.78 13.37
C ALA A 29 9.43 -7.50 13.68
N LYS A 30 10.15 -6.39 13.71
CA LYS A 30 9.57 -5.07 13.61
C LYS A 30 9.01 -5.04 12.19
N ARG A 31 7.87 -5.72 12.01
CA ARG A 31 6.95 -5.39 10.93
C ARG A 31 6.67 -3.94 11.24
N ALA A 32 7.30 -3.05 10.48
CA ALA A 32 6.74 -1.75 10.25
C ALA A 32 5.33 -2.04 9.76
N GLY A 33 4.37 -2.11 10.69
CA GLY A 33 2.98 -1.96 10.36
C GLY A 33 2.94 -0.56 9.80
N SER A 34 3.01 -0.46 8.47
CA SER A 34 2.70 0.76 7.76
C SER A 34 1.30 1.11 8.21
N ASN A 35 1.20 2.00 9.18
CA ASN A 35 -0.09 2.50 9.60
C ASN A 35 -0.57 3.26 8.37
N VAL A 36 -1.41 2.64 7.55
CA VAL A 36 -1.84 3.24 6.28
C VAL A 36 -2.48 4.61 6.53
N PHE A 37 -3.07 4.77 7.71
CA PHE A 37 -3.55 6.03 8.27
C PHE A 37 -2.50 7.13 8.44
N SER A 38 -1.21 6.81 8.55
CA SER A 38 -0.14 7.81 8.61
C SER A 38 0.37 8.24 7.23
N MET A 39 -0.10 7.60 6.15
CA MET A 39 0.19 8.04 4.78
C MET A 39 -0.77 9.14 4.31
N PHE A 40 -1.81 9.43 5.10
CA PHE A 40 -2.83 10.41 4.78
C PHE A 40 -2.98 11.40 5.94
N SER A 41 -3.26 12.66 5.63
CA SER A 41 -3.58 13.67 6.64
C SER A 41 -4.91 13.34 7.33
N GLN A 42 -5.15 13.88 8.53
CA GLN A 42 -6.43 13.67 9.23
C GLN A 42 -7.63 14.19 8.41
N LYS A 43 -7.43 15.24 7.61
CA LYS A 43 -8.45 15.76 6.71
C LYS A 43 -8.78 14.75 5.61
N GLN A 44 -7.77 14.18 4.95
CA GLN A 44 -7.96 13.14 3.94
C GLN A 44 -8.62 11.89 4.53
N VAL A 45 -8.21 11.46 5.73
CA VAL A 45 -8.85 10.31 6.41
C VAL A 45 -10.32 10.58 6.70
N ALA A 46 -10.69 11.81 7.08
CA ALA A 46 -12.09 12.19 7.29
C ALA A 46 -12.89 12.16 5.97
N GLU A 47 -12.34 12.72 4.89
CA GLU A 47 -12.96 12.69 3.55
C GLU A 47 -13.15 11.25 3.04
N PHE A 48 -12.13 10.39 3.20
CA PHE A 48 -12.25 8.97 2.86
C PHE A 48 -13.31 8.27 3.69
N LYS A 49 -13.49 8.66 4.95
CA LYS A 49 -14.51 8.08 5.83
C LYS A 49 -15.92 8.50 5.42
N GLU A 50 -16.10 9.74 4.98
CA GLU A 50 -17.38 10.20 4.44
C GLU A 50 -17.70 9.52 3.11
N ALA A 51 -16.72 9.43 2.21
CA ALA A 51 -16.87 8.71 0.95
C ALA A 51 -17.20 7.22 1.18
N PHE A 52 -16.52 6.57 2.13
CA PHE A 52 -16.82 5.18 2.50
C PHE A 52 -18.27 5.02 2.98
N GLN A 53 -18.76 5.91 3.83
CA GLN A 53 -20.15 5.89 4.31
C GLN A 53 -21.18 6.17 3.21
N LEU A 54 -20.80 6.91 2.16
CA LEU A 54 -21.65 7.16 1.01
C LEU A 54 -21.69 5.95 0.06
N MET A 55 -20.59 5.20 -0.02
CA MET A 55 -20.50 3.97 -0.80
C MET A 55 -21.21 2.79 -0.12
N ASP A 56 -20.98 2.60 1.18
CA ASP A 56 -21.54 1.53 2.02
C ASP A 56 -23.05 1.77 2.30
N GLN A 57 -23.89 1.29 1.38
CA GLN A 57 -25.34 1.57 1.41
C GLN A 57 -26.05 0.78 2.50
N ASP A 58 -25.62 -0.46 2.73
CA ASP A 58 -26.19 -1.35 3.74
C ASP A 58 -25.58 -1.18 5.14
N LYS A 59 -24.48 -0.42 5.24
CA LYS A 59 -23.80 -0.04 6.49
C LYS A 59 -23.22 -1.24 7.23
N ASP A 60 -22.83 -2.27 6.49
CA ASP A 60 -22.20 -3.47 7.06
C ASP A 60 -20.68 -3.26 7.33
N GLY A 61 -20.13 -2.13 6.88
CA GLY A 61 -18.72 -1.76 7.04
C GLY A 61 -17.79 -2.41 6.01
N VAL A 62 -18.34 -2.97 4.93
CA VAL A 62 -17.65 -3.66 3.84
C VAL A 62 -18.28 -3.28 2.51
N ILE A 63 -17.48 -2.71 1.60
CA ILE A 63 -17.98 -2.39 0.25
C ILE A 63 -18.11 -3.68 -0.57
N GLY A 64 -19.35 -4.04 -0.90
CA GLY A 64 -19.70 -5.15 -1.78
C GLY A 64 -19.95 -4.76 -3.23
N LYS A 65 -20.33 -5.74 -4.05
CA LYS A 65 -20.67 -5.54 -5.48
C LYS A 65 -21.86 -4.60 -5.66
N ASN A 66 -22.85 -4.72 -4.77
CA ASN A 66 -24.07 -3.91 -4.81
C ASN A 66 -23.78 -2.45 -4.45
N ASP A 67 -22.94 -2.21 -3.46
CA ASP A 67 -22.49 -0.87 -3.04
C ASP A 67 -21.70 -0.17 -4.14
N LEU A 68 -20.77 -0.89 -4.79
CA LEU A 68 -20.04 -0.35 -5.93
C LEU A 68 -20.97 0.02 -7.08
N ARG A 69 -21.91 -0.87 -7.44
CA ARG A 69 -22.92 -0.60 -8.47
C ARG A 69 -23.73 0.66 -8.15
N ALA A 70 -24.28 0.75 -6.95
CA ALA A 70 -25.06 1.91 -6.51
C ALA A 70 -24.21 3.20 -6.53
N THR A 71 -22.94 3.11 -6.13
CA THR A 71 -22.00 4.24 -6.18
C THR A 71 -21.76 4.71 -7.61
N PHE A 72 -21.47 3.79 -8.54
CA PHE A 72 -21.22 4.14 -9.94
C PHE A 72 -22.45 4.69 -10.65
N ASP A 73 -23.62 4.13 -10.33
CA ASP A 73 -24.91 4.65 -10.80
C ASP A 73 -25.15 6.09 -10.28
N ALA A 74 -24.82 6.36 -9.00
CA ALA A 74 -24.91 7.71 -8.42
C ALA A 74 -23.96 8.73 -9.07
N VAL A 75 -22.78 8.30 -9.50
CA VAL A 75 -21.79 9.12 -10.24
C VAL A 75 -22.15 9.26 -11.73
N GLY A 76 -23.13 8.50 -12.22
CA GLY A 76 -23.56 8.52 -13.62
C GLY A 76 -22.60 7.77 -14.57
N LYS A 77 -21.76 6.88 -14.04
CA LYS A 77 -20.83 6.07 -14.83
C LYS A 77 -21.41 4.67 -15.01
N LEU A 78 -21.62 4.27 -16.26
CA LEU A 78 -22.04 2.91 -16.59
C LEU A 78 -20.88 1.94 -16.34
N THR A 79 -21.00 1.09 -15.31
CA THR A 79 -20.08 -0.02 -15.03
C THR A 79 -20.77 -1.36 -15.21
N ASN A 80 -20.08 -2.32 -15.81
CA ASN A 80 -20.62 -3.67 -16.01
C ASN A 80 -20.23 -4.62 -14.85
N ASP A 81 -20.93 -5.76 -14.73
CA ASP A 81 -20.67 -6.74 -13.66
C ASP A 81 -19.23 -7.26 -13.62
N LYS A 82 -18.60 -7.39 -14.78
CA LYS A 82 -17.23 -7.91 -14.91
C LYS A 82 -16.22 -6.90 -14.36
N GLU A 83 -16.39 -5.63 -14.65
CA GLU A 83 -15.57 -4.53 -14.12
C GLU A 83 -15.70 -4.43 -12.60
N LEU A 84 -16.93 -4.57 -12.07
CA LEU A 84 -17.15 -4.58 -10.62
C LEU A 84 -16.47 -5.77 -9.94
N GLU A 85 -16.50 -6.95 -10.57
CA GLU A 85 -15.78 -8.14 -10.08
C GLU A 85 -14.27 -7.98 -10.16
N GLU A 86 -13.75 -7.38 -11.24
CA GLU A 86 -12.33 -7.05 -11.36
C GLU A 86 -11.90 -6.09 -10.26
N MET A 87 -12.69 -5.05 -9.98
CA MET A 87 -12.43 -4.09 -8.90
C MET A 87 -12.44 -4.75 -7.52
N LEU A 88 -13.39 -5.63 -7.24
CA LEU A 88 -13.42 -6.41 -6.00
C LEU A 88 -12.23 -7.38 -5.92
N GLY A 89 -11.79 -7.92 -7.06
CA GLY A 89 -10.64 -8.80 -7.18
C GLY A 89 -9.28 -8.12 -6.96
N GLU A 90 -9.19 -6.80 -7.10
CA GLU A 90 -7.98 -6.04 -6.76
C GLU A 90 -7.69 -6.04 -5.25
N ALA A 91 -8.73 -6.24 -4.43
CA ALA A 91 -8.59 -6.34 -2.99
C ALA A 91 -8.22 -7.77 -2.55
N SER A 92 -7.31 -7.90 -1.60
CA SER A 92 -6.92 -9.20 -1.03
C SER A 92 -7.94 -9.79 -0.05
N GLY A 93 -9.16 -9.25 -0.01
CA GLY A 93 -10.21 -9.59 0.96
C GLY A 93 -11.33 -8.55 0.97
N PRO A 94 -12.26 -8.62 1.95
CA PRO A 94 -13.36 -7.68 2.10
C PRO A 94 -12.87 -6.22 2.15
N ILE A 95 -13.48 -5.35 1.34
CA ILE A 95 -13.11 -3.93 1.26
C ILE A 95 -13.72 -3.18 2.44
N ASN A 96 -13.16 -3.37 3.63
CA ASN A 96 -13.44 -2.50 4.77
C ASN A 96 -12.67 -1.18 4.65
N PHE A 97 -12.96 -0.22 5.52
CA PHE A 97 -12.33 1.10 5.49
C PHE A 97 -10.79 1.06 5.49
N THR A 98 -10.19 0.15 6.26
CA THR A 98 -8.71 0.02 6.32
C THR A 98 -8.15 -0.54 5.00
N GLN A 99 -8.86 -1.48 4.38
CA GLN A 99 -8.50 -2.04 3.09
C GLN A 99 -8.66 -1.00 1.98
N LEU A 100 -9.70 -0.17 2.02
CA LEU A 100 -9.90 0.94 1.08
C LEU A 100 -8.71 1.91 1.12
N LEU A 101 -8.30 2.34 2.32
CA LEU A 101 -7.11 3.19 2.48
C LEU A 101 -5.85 2.50 1.96
N THR A 102 -5.73 1.18 2.13
CA THR A 102 -4.59 0.41 1.62
C THR A 102 -4.56 0.37 0.09
N LEU A 103 -5.72 0.23 -0.55
CA LEU A 103 -5.84 0.29 -2.00
C LEU A 103 -5.51 1.69 -2.53
N PHE A 104 -6.02 2.75 -1.89
CA PHE A 104 -5.66 4.12 -2.24
C PHE A 104 -4.17 4.41 -2.03
N ALA A 105 -3.59 3.99 -0.91
CA ALA A 105 -2.17 4.18 -0.64
C ALA A 105 -1.30 3.45 -1.66
N LYS A 106 -1.70 2.22 -2.06
CA LYS A 106 -1.02 1.46 -3.12
C LYS A 106 -1.15 2.14 -4.49
N ARG A 107 -2.31 2.74 -4.80
CA ARG A 107 -2.53 3.49 -6.04
C ARG A 107 -1.69 4.77 -6.07
N MET A 108 -1.71 5.56 -4.99
CA MET A 108 -0.92 6.78 -4.80
C MET A 108 0.59 6.49 -4.83
N ALA A 109 1.03 5.42 -4.17
CA ALA A 109 2.43 4.98 -4.22
C ALA A 109 2.87 4.50 -5.62
N GLY A 110 1.92 4.10 -6.47
CA GLY A 110 2.17 3.67 -7.84
C GLY A 110 2.13 4.79 -8.89
N SER A 111 1.40 5.88 -8.65
CA SER A 111 1.30 7.02 -9.60
C SER A 111 2.10 8.25 -9.18
N GLY A 112 2.94 8.14 -8.15
CA GLY A 112 3.57 9.29 -7.50
C GLY A 112 2.60 9.88 -6.47
N ALA A 113 3.03 9.92 -5.22
CA ALA A 113 2.33 10.67 -4.20
C ALA A 113 2.24 12.13 -4.69
N THR A 114 1.04 12.71 -4.71
CA THR A 114 0.93 14.16 -4.69
C THR A 114 1.52 14.59 -3.35
N ASP A 115 2.69 15.21 -3.38
CA ASP A 115 3.29 15.79 -2.18
C ASP A 115 2.27 16.76 -1.53
N ASP A 116 2.27 16.86 -0.20
CA ASP A 116 1.38 17.79 0.50
C ASP A 116 1.56 19.22 -0.04
N ASP A 117 0.49 20.02 -0.11
CA ASP A 117 0.53 21.40 -0.65
C ASP A 117 1.67 22.22 -0.04
N ASP A 118 1.91 22.09 1.27
CA ASP A 118 3.02 22.78 1.97
C ASP A 118 4.39 22.34 1.47
N VAL A 119 4.57 21.05 1.17
CA VAL A 119 5.81 20.48 0.63
C VAL A 119 6.04 20.95 -0.81
N VAL A 120 4.98 20.97 -1.61
CA VAL A 120 5.02 21.47 -2.99
C VAL A 120 5.34 22.97 -2.99
N ILE A 121 4.65 23.76 -2.17
CA ILE A 121 4.89 25.20 -2.01
C ILE A 121 6.33 25.45 -1.55
N ASP A 122 6.82 24.73 -0.54
CA ASP A 122 8.20 24.89 -0.07
C ASP A 122 9.25 24.43 -1.10
N ALA A 123 8.92 23.48 -1.97
CA ALA A 123 9.77 23.11 -3.09
C ALA A 123 9.86 24.24 -4.13
N PHE A 124 8.74 24.89 -4.47
CA PHE A 124 8.71 26.02 -5.39
C PHE A 124 9.36 27.28 -4.79
N LYS A 125 9.18 27.55 -3.50
CA LYS A 125 9.85 28.67 -2.79
C LYS A 125 11.37 28.65 -2.90
N LYS A 126 12.00 27.48 -3.10
CA LYS A 126 13.46 27.38 -3.29
C LYS A 126 13.94 28.00 -4.60
N PHE A 127 13.05 28.12 -5.59
CA PHE A 127 13.33 28.69 -6.91
C PHE A 127 12.71 30.09 -7.09
N ASP A 128 11.85 30.47 -6.15
CA ASP A 128 11.14 31.75 -6.11
C ASP A 128 12.05 32.92 -5.73
N VAL A 129 11.86 34.05 -6.41
CA VAL A 129 12.42 35.34 -6.04
C VAL A 129 11.28 36.35 -6.07
N ASP A 130 10.89 36.84 -4.88
CA ASP A 130 9.80 37.80 -4.69
C ASP A 130 8.41 37.34 -5.21
N GLY A 131 8.08 36.04 -5.08
CA GLY A 131 6.80 35.48 -5.53
C GLY A 131 6.73 35.20 -7.04
N LEU A 132 7.85 35.35 -7.76
CA LEU A 132 8.00 35.02 -9.16
C LEU A 132 9.10 33.97 -9.36
N ILE A 133 8.77 32.94 -10.13
CA ILE A 133 9.73 31.96 -10.64
C ILE A 133 9.96 32.25 -12.12
N ASP A 134 11.23 32.37 -12.50
CA ASP A 134 11.64 32.52 -13.90
C ASP A 134 11.29 31.24 -14.69
N GLY A 135 10.35 31.36 -15.63
CA GLY A 135 9.84 30.26 -16.42
C GLY A 135 10.88 29.62 -17.34
N ASP A 136 11.80 30.43 -17.91
CA ASP A 136 12.87 29.92 -18.76
C ASP A 136 13.89 29.12 -17.93
N LYS A 137 14.18 29.60 -16.72
CA LYS A 137 15.05 28.89 -15.77
C LYS A 137 14.41 27.60 -15.27
N LEU A 138 13.12 27.62 -14.91
CA LEU A 138 12.40 26.42 -14.46
C LEU A 138 12.28 25.39 -15.60
N ARG A 139 12.01 25.82 -16.83
CA ARG A 139 12.03 24.97 -18.03
C ARG A 139 13.39 24.32 -18.25
N HIS A 140 14.48 25.10 -18.15
CA HIS A 140 15.83 24.56 -18.26
C HIS A 140 16.12 23.52 -17.17
N LEU A 141 15.68 23.76 -15.93
CA LEU A 141 15.87 22.83 -14.81
C LEU A 141 15.12 21.51 -15.02
N LEU A 142 13.84 21.56 -15.44
CA LEU A 142 12.99 20.39 -15.73
C LEU A 142 13.52 19.53 -16.90
N MET A 143 14.23 20.14 -17.85
CA MET A 143 14.86 19.45 -18.97
C MET A 143 16.28 18.93 -18.66
N THR A 144 16.95 19.49 -17.65
CA THR A 144 18.39 19.26 -17.42
C THR A 144 18.64 18.33 -16.23
N PHE A 145 17.85 18.45 -15.15
CA PHE A 145 18.06 17.75 -13.89
C PHE A 145 16.88 16.82 -13.54
N GLY A 146 17.18 15.68 -12.90
CA GLY A 146 16.16 14.72 -12.49
C GLY A 146 15.55 13.92 -13.65
N GLN A 147 14.25 13.63 -13.56
CA GLN A 147 13.50 13.02 -14.66
C GLN A 147 13.22 14.11 -15.70
N LYS A 148 13.83 13.96 -16.86
CA LYS A 148 13.81 15.00 -17.89
C LYS A 148 12.49 15.01 -18.62
N PHE A 149 11.83 16.15 -18.59
CA PHE A 149 10.64 16.41 -19.39
C PHE A 149 11.06 16.74 -20.82
N THR A 150 10.26 16.30 -21.78
CA THR A 150 10.35 16.77 -23.17
C THR A 150 9.80 18.19 -23.30
N ALA A 151 10.11 18.88 -24.40
CA ALA A 151 9.58 20.22 -24.66
C ALA A 151 8.06 20.28 -24.57
N ASN A 152 7.39 19.30 -25.17
CA ASN A 152 5.94 19.22 -25.17
C ASN A 152 5.39 19.01 -23.75
N GLU A 153 6.02 18.14 -22.93
CA GLU A 153 5.55 17.90 -21.56
C GLU A 153 5.76 19.10 -20.63
N VAL A 154 6.80 19.92 -20.89
CA VAL A 154 6.96 21.18 -20.14
C VAL A 154 5.91 22.18 -20.56
N ASP A 155 5.69 22.35 -21.87
CA ASP A 155 4.73 23.32 -22.38
C ASP A 155 3.30 22.97 -21.90
N ASP A 156 2.91 21.68 -21.94
CA ASP A 156 1.65 21.18 -21.37
C ASP A 156 1.52 21.44 -19.85
N ALA A 157 2.63 21.51 -19.11
CA ALA A 157 2.64 21.76 -17.67
C ALA A 157 2.48 23.25 -17.31
N TYR A 158 2.74 24.17 -18.24
CA TYR A 158 2.49 25.62 -18.08
C TYR A 158 1.08 26.04 -18.55
N ASP A 159 0.46 25.26 -19.43
CA ASP A 159 -0.82 25.59 -20.07
C ASP A 159 -2.08 25.13 -19.29
N GLN A 160 -1.91 24.54 -18.09
CA GLN A 160 -3.01 24.16 -17.17
C GLN A 160 -3.34 25.24 -16.14
#